data_AF-A0A7Z8PFJ1-F1
#
_entry.id   AF-A0A7Z8PFJ1-F1
#
_cell.length_a   1.000
_cell.length_b   1.000
_cell.length_c   1.000
_cell.angle_alpha   90.00
_cell.angle_beta   90.00
_cell.angle_gamma   90.00
#
_symmetry.space_group_name_H-M   'P 1'
#
loop_
_entity.id
_entity.type
_entity.pdbx_description
1 polymer ?
#
loop_
_entity_poly.entity_id
_entity_poly.type
_entity_poly.pdbx_seq_one_letter_code
_entity_poly.pdbx_strand_id
1 'polypeptide(L)'
;MDISVEADRIAKAIPRLADGVEVLPNQGGTLNLRGPVLRRAALNRWFAWLLRLPTQVEVELDEIGTYVVQQFGDHTMESIADMLSARYKLTKREVK
;
A
#
# COMPACT_ATOMS: atom_id res chain seq x y z
N MET A 1 -4.07 18.34 -18.20
CA MET A 1 -4.89 17.47 -17.34
C MET A 1 -4.96 18.16 -15.99
N ASP A 2 -6.15 18.51 -15.52
CA ASP A 2 -6.35 19.31 -14.31
C ASP A 2 -6.08 18.46 -13.06
N ILE A 3 -5.15 18.91 -12.20
CA ILE A 3 -4.71 18.20 -10.99
C ILE A 3 -5.88 17.99 -10.02
N SER A 4 -6.84 18.92 -10.01
CA SER A 4 -8.00 18.87 -9.12
C SER A 4 -8.92 17.70 -9.44
N VAL A 5 -9.05 17.36 -10.73
CA VAL A 5 -9.90 16.26 -11.21
C VAL A 5 -9.26 14.90 -10.87
N GLU A 6 -7.94 14.79 -10.98
CA GLU A 6 -7.24 13.55 -10.61
C GLU A 6 -7.25 13.31 -9.10
N ALA A 7 -7.08 14.37 -8.30
CA ALA A 7 -7.16 14.28 -6.84
C ALA A 7 -8.55 13.81 -6.36
N ASP A 8 -9.62 14.36 -6.94
CA ASP A 8 -11.00 13.95 -6.61
C ASP A 8 -11.28 12.49 -7.01
N ARG A 9 -10.71 12.04 -8.14
CA ARG A 9 -10.79 10.64 -8.56
C ARG A 9 -10.07 9.70 -7.60
N ILE A 10 -8.89 10.07 -7.13
CA ILE A 10 -8.11 9.28 -6.16
C ILE A 10 -8.84 9.23 -4.81
N ALA A 11 -9.38 10.37 -4.35
CA ALA A 11 -10.12 10.44 -3.08
C ALA A 11 -11.33 9.49 -3.06
N LYS A 12 -12.06 9.41 -4.18
CA LYS A 12 -13.24 8.55 -4.36
C LYS A 12 -12.89 7.10 -4.71
N ALA A 13 -11.64 6.80 -5.02
CA ALA A 13 -11.23 5.45 -5.37
C ALA A 13 -11.27 4.52 -4.13
N ILE A 14 -11.70 3.28 -4.36
CA ILE A 14 -11.62 2.21 -3.36
C ILE A 14 -10.27 1.52 -3.57
N PRO A 15 -9.28 1.70 -2.66
CA PRO A 15 -7.99 1.03 -2.78
C PRO A 15 -8.15 -0.47 -2.63
N ARG A 16 -7.33 -1.20 -3.41
CA ARG A 16 -7.21 -2.65 -3.35
C ARG A 16 -5.75 -3.03 -3.43
N LEU A 17 -5.40 -4.13 -2.80
CA LEU A 17 -4.08 -4.74 -2.97
C LEU A 17 -3.94 -5.26 -4.41
N ALA A 18 -2.74 -5.16 -4.95
CA ALA A 18 -2.43 -5.70 -6.27
C ALA A 18 -2.44 -7.24 -6.22
N ASP A 19 -2.75 -7.85 -7.36
CA ASP A 19 -2.75 -9.31 -7.49
C ASP A 19 -1.37 -9.89 -7.12
N GLY A 20 -1.38 -10.95 -6.31
CA GLY A 20 -0.17 -11.61 -5.81
C GLY A 20 0.46 -10.95 -4.58
N VAL A 21 -0.16 -9.92 -4.00
CA VAL A 21 0.18 -9.42 -2.67
C VAL A 21 -0.58 -10.22 -1.61
N GLU A 22 0.17 -10.86 -0.72
CA GLU A 22 -0.33 -11.58 0.44
C GLU A 22 -0.18 -10.71 1.69
N VAL A 23 -1.18 -10.77 2.57
CA VAL A 23 -1.15 -10.13 3.88
C VAL A 23 -0.86 -11.19 4.92
N LEU A 24 0.26 -11.06 5.62
CA LEU A 24 0.72 -12.00 6.64
C LEU A 24 0.67 -11.33 8.02
N PRO A 25 -0.03 -11.89 9.01
CA PRO A 25 -0.01 -11.36 10.36
C PRO A 25 1.36 -11.60 11.01
N ASN A 26 1.94 -10.56 11.62
CA ASN A 26 3.17 -10.66 12.39
C ASN A 26 2.87 -10.84 13.88
N GLN A 27 3.82 -11.40 14.64
CA GLN A 27 3.68 -11.72 16.07
C GLN A 27 3.52 -10.48 16.97
N GLY A 28 3.81 -9.28 16.44
CA GLY A 28 3.66 -8.00 17.13
C GLY A 28 2.33 -7.27 16.90
N GLY A 29 1.36 -7.87 16.19
CA GLY A 29 0.10 -7.20 15.82
C GLY A 29 0.22 -6.27 14.61
N THR A 30 1.39 -6.17 13.99
CA THR A 30 1.63 -5.54 12.69
C THR A 30 1.31 -6.52 11.55
N LEU A 31 1.10 -5.99 10.34
CA LEU A 31 0.92 -6.78 9.13
C LEU A 31 2.17 -6.72 8.26
N ASN A 32 2.57 -7.85 7.68
CA ASN A 32 3.57 -7.91 6.64
C ASN A 32 2.88 -8.05 5.29
N LEU A 33 3.26 -7.22 4.32
CA LEU A 33 2.87 -7.37 2.93
C LEU A 33 3.96 -8.14 2.19
N ARG A 34 3.59 -9.28 1.61
CA ARG A 34 4.47 -10.06 0.77
C ARG A 34 3.98 -10.00 -0.67
N GLY A 35 4.79 -9.49 -1.58
CA GLY A 35 4.36 -9.33 -2.97
C GLY A 35 5.48 -9.61 -3.98
N PRO A 36 5.13 -9.84 -5.25
CA PRO A 36 6.10 -9.98 -6.32
C PRO A 36 6.86 -8.67 -6.50
N VAL A 37 8.17 -8.76 -6.73
CA VAL A 37 8.96 -7.58 -7.09
C VAL A 37 8.49 -7.06 -8.44
N LEU A 38 8.04 -5.80 -8.50
CA LEU A 38 7.63 -5.11 -9.72
C LEU A 38 8.84 -4.94 -10.66
N ARG A 39 9.13 -5.98 -11.46
CA ARG A 39 10.17 -5.95 -12.51
C ARG A 39 9.56 -5.35 -13.78
N ARG A 40 9.59 -4.02 -13.87
CA ARG A 40 8.98 -3.23 -14.97
C ARG A 40 9.55 -3.51 -16.37
N ALA A 41 10.76 -4.07 -16.50
CA ALA A 41 11.42 -4.30 -17.79
C ALA A 41 11.79 -5.78 -18.01
N ALA A 42 11.59 -6.27 -19.26
CA ALA A 42 11.93 -7.64 -19.66
C ALA A 42 13.43 -7.95 -19.53
N LEU A 43 14.29 -6.98 -19.86
CA LEU A 43 15.75 -7.07 -19.66
C LEU A 43 16.10 -7.31 -18.18
N ASN A 44 15.40 -6.64 -17.26
CA ASN A 44 15.64 -6.78 -15.82
C ASN A 44 15.25 -8.18 -15.31
N ARG A 45 14.35 -8.91 -15.98
CA ARG A 45 14.05 -10.31 -15.59
C ARG A 45 15.22 -11.24 -15.89
N TRP A 46 15.91 -11.04 -17.01
CA TRP A 46 17.03 -11.90 -17.41
C TRP A 46 18.24 -11.69 -16.49
N PHE A 47 18.59 -10.43 -16.21
CA PHE A 47 19.64 -10.13 -15.22
C PHE A 47 19.29 -10.60 -13.82
N ALA A 48 18.03 -10.46 -13.41
CA ALA A 48 17.63 -10.89 -12.08
C ALA A 48 17.53 -12.41 -11.93
N TRP A 49 17.31 -13.15 -13.03
CA TRP A 49 17.48 -14.61 -13.07
C TRP A 49 18.96 -14.99 -12.97
N LEU A 50 19.83 -14.31 -13.72
CA LEU A 50 21.29 -14.51 -13.69
C LEU A 50 21.89 -14.23 -12.30
N LEU A 51 21.37 -13.23 -11.59
CA LEU A 51 21.82 -12.81 -10.26
C LEU A 51 21.08 -13.49 -9.09
N ARG A 52 20.18 -14.45 -9.36
CA ARG A 52 19.34 -15.11 -8.34
C ARG A 52 18.63 -14.12 -7.39
N LEU A 53 18.19 -12.97 -7.92
CA LEU A 53 17.55 -11.96 -7.10
C LEU A 53 16.18 -12.45 -6.59
N PRO A 54 15.81 -12.13 -5.34
CA PRO A 54 14.55 -12.56 -4.75
C PRO A 54 13.37 -12.11 -5.62
N THR A 55 12.43 -13.04 -5.81
CA THR A 55 11.25 -12.85 -6.67
C THR A 55 10.10 -12.20 -5.90
N GLN A 56 10.18 -12.24 -4.57
CA GLN A 56 9.22 -11.66 -3.64
C GLN A 56 9.95 -10.71 -2.69
N VAL A 57 9.26 -9.66 -2.27
CA VAL A 57 9.68 -8.76 -1.20
C VAL A 57 8.62 -8.82 -0.11
N GLU A 58 9.10 -8.81 1.12
CA GLU A 58 8.28 -8.69 2.32
C GLU A 58 8.54 -7.31 2.93
N VAL A 59 7.46 -6.57 3.19
CA VAL A 59 7.48 -5.25 3.81
C VAL A 59 6.64 -5.31 5.06
N GLU A 60 7.26 -5.08 6.20
CA GLU A 60 6.53 -4.89 7.46
C GLU A 60 5.84 -3.53 7.44
N LEU A 61 4.55 -3.52 7.77
CA LEU A 61 3.78 -2.31 7.94
C LEU A 61 3.84 -1.85 9.39
N ASP A 62 3.95 -0.54 9.57
CA ASP A 62 3.72 0.08 10.87
C ASP A 62 2.24 0.00 11.27
N GLU A 63 1.91 0.53 12.45
CA GLU A 63 0.55 0.51 12.98
C GLU A 63 -0.45 1.26 12.05
N ILE A 64 -0.02 2.39 11.49
CA ILE A 64 -0.82 3.21 10.58
C ILE A 64 -1.09 2.46 9.27
N GLY A 65 -0.05 1.91 8.64
CA GLY A 65 -0.14 1.14 7.41
C GLY A 65 -0.96 -0.13 7.60
N THR A 66 -0.79 -0.80 8.74
CA THR A 66 -1.60 -1.95 9.14
C THR A 66 -3.08 -1.59 9.20
N TYR A 67 -3.43 -0.49 9.87
CA TYR A 67 -4.80 -0.01 9.97
C TYR A 67 -5.38 0.35 8.60
N VAL A 68 -4.62 1.07 7.77
CA VAL A 68 -5.05 1.48 6.42
C VAL A 68 -5.34 0.27 5.54
N VAL A 69 -4.45 -0.73 5.51
CA VAL A 69 -4.61 -1.93 4.69
C VAL A 69 -5.82 -2.76 5.13
N GLN A 70 -6.13 -2.79 6.42
CA GLN A 70 -7.33 -3.46 6.94
C GLN A 70 -8.65 -2.84 6.41
N GLN A 71 -8.63 -1.59 5.95
CA GLN A 71 -9.82 -0.92 5.39
C GLN A 71 -9.93 -1.04 3.86
N PHE A 72 -8.94 -1.66 3.19
CA PHE A 72 -8.96 -1.81 1.74
C PHE A 72 -10.09 -2.75 1.29
N GLY A 73 -10.72 -2.42 0.17
CA GLY A 73 -11.83 -3.19 -0.41
C GLY A 73 -13.22 -2.64 -0.08
N ASP A 74 -13.41 -2.07 1.12
CA ASP A 74 -14.72 -1.65 1.62
C ASP A 74 -14.90 -0.13 1.72
N HIS A 75 -13.79 0.62 1.85
CA HIS A 75 -13.81 2.07 2.05
C HIS A 75 -13.10 2.84 0.93
N THR A 76 -13.51 4.08 0.69
CA THR A 76 -12.81 5.01 -0.21
C THR A 76 -11.56 5.58 0.46
N MET A 77 -10.61 6.08 -0.33
CA MET A 77 -9.41 6.73 0.20
C MET A 77 -9.74 7.93 1.12
N GLU A 78 -10.78 8.70 0.76
CA GLU A 78 -11.29 9.80 1.60
C GLU A 78 -11.82 9.30 2.94
N SER A 79 -12.65 8.25 2.94
CA SER A 79 -13.19 7.68 4.17
C SER A 79 -12.09 7.11 5.07
N ILE A 80 -11.07 6.47 4.48
CA ILE A 80 -9.91 5.97 5.23
C ILE A 80 -9.12 7.11 5.86
N ALA A 81 -8.91 8.21 5.14
CA ALA A 81 -8.23 9.39 5.67
C ALA A 81 -8.99 10.04 6.83
N ASP A 82 -10.33 10.10 6.75
CA ASP A 82 -11.18 10.60 7.83
C ASP A 82 -11.11 9.69 9.06
N MET A 83 -11.20 8.37 8.87
CA MET A 83 -11.08 7.38 9.94
C MET A 83 -9.71 7.43 10.60
N LEU A 84 -8.63 7.56 9.82
CA LEU A 84 -7.27 7.72 10.33
C LEU A 84 -7.14 9.00 11.17
N SER A 85 -7.66 10.11 10.65
CA SER A 85 -7.63 11.41 11.33
C SER A 85 -8.39 11.37 12.65
N ALA A 86 -9.54 10.70 12.68
CA ALA A 86 -10.33 10.50 13.90
C ALA A 86 -9.61 9.59 14.91
N ARG A 87 -8.98 8.51 14.44
CA ARG A 87 -8.31 7.50 15.28
C ARG A 87 -7.06 8.03 15.96
N TYR A 88 -6.18 8.68 15.20
CA TYR A 88 -4.87 9.10 15.69
C TYR A 88 -4.84 10.56 16.16
N LYS A 89 -5.99 11.27 16.13
CA LYS A 89 -6.08 12.72 16.40
C LYS A 89 -5.02 13.51 15.62
N LEU A 90 -4.63 13.02 14.45
CA LEU A 90 -3.62 13.65 13.62
C LEU A 90 -4.25 14.90 13.00
N THR A 91 -3.92 16.06 13.56
CA THR A 91 -4.16 17.34 12.92
C THR A 91 -3.37 17.37 11.61
N LYS A 92 -4.01 17.02 10.48
CA LYS A 92 -3.81 17.44 9.06
C LYS A 92 -2.42 17.95 8.58
N ARG A 93 -1.30 17.63 9.23
CA ARG A 93 -0.07 18.45 9.19
C ARG A 93 1.24 17.67 9.19
N GLU A 94 1.23 16.41 8.76
CA GLU A 94 2.46 15.63 8.53
C GLU A 94 2.46 14.95 7.15
N VAL A 95 2.10 15.70 6.12
CA VAL A 95 2.49 15.39 4.75
C VAL A 95 3.26 16.59 4.22
N LYS A 96 4.58 16.53 4.31
CA LYS A 96 5.50 17.42 3.59
C LYS A 96 6.67 16.61 3.05
#